data_AF-A0A3B4XVS4-F1
#
_entry.id   AF-A0A3B4XVS4-F1
#
_cell.length_a   1.000
_cell.length_b   1.000
_cell.length_c   1.000
_cell.angle_alpha   90.00
_cell.angle_beta   90.00
_cell.angle_gamma   90.00
#
_symmetry.space_group_name_H-M   'P 1'
#
loop_
_entity.id
_entity.type
_entity.pdbx_description
1 polymer ?
#
loop_
_entity_poly.entity_id
_entity_poly.type
_entity_poly.pdbx_seq_one_letter_code
_entity_poly.pdbx_strand_id
1 'polypeptide(L)'
;MWLPFVTQVCMADVGGPKSNLQFRWTSQLNARLFCGNADSRQHFSQLVDVATVHADRWQDTRVYALFRNEWGMSAVCVYTIQDIDNIFMTSPFKVSSQAKQRDRPRECVSDSRTIYPDTMRMIEETSDMDQCIEPLNKSGPILLNHHIYTHIYADSSQHKQNHTVLFLSLNNGGIHKVIRTKNQTLVIAEYEPFNHKDHILSMILHPSSRKLYVNSRSELVQLNVANCDKYGDRCEDCVLARDPYCGWNNTHCSPETNDLLQIVSTGNYAICPAQQPEKAFRSTTNTHADKNGESITVPSQSKYFLQCPVLSHHAKYSWVHVNGNSSKSCKSKDHECLLLINSMSLEQVGTYKCVSEELGYRKDLAVYDLQMGSRAVGQLSSPLVWVCLIAALIKSLT
;
A
#
# COMPACT_ATOMS: atom_id res chain seq x y z
N MET A 1 21.40 -6.31 -17.91
CA MET A 1 20.65 -5.11 -17.50
C MET A 1 19.41 -5.01 -18.35
N TRP A 2 18.22 -5.03 -17.76
CA TRP A 2 16.96 -4.86 -18.48
C TRP A 2 16.81 -3.39 -18.91
N LEU A 3 16.25 -3.14 -20.09
CA LEU A 3 15.98 -1.79 -20.58
C LEU A 3 14.50 -1.72 -21.00
N PRO A 4 13.69 -0.87 -20.38
CA PRO A 4 12.29 -0.78 -20.72
C PRO A 4 12.10 0.19 -21.90
N PHE A 5 11.14 -0.13 -22.75
CA PHE A 5 10.84 0.63 -23.96
C PHE A 5 9.34 0.89 -24.08
N VAL A 6 9.00 1.99 -24.76
CA VAL A 6 7.68 2.23 -25.33
C VAL A 6 7.83 2.08 -26.84
N THR A 7 6.89 1.37 -27.47
CA THR A 7 6.83 1.20 -28.92
C THR A 7 5.51 1.77 -29.43
N GLN A 8 5.58 2.58 -30.47
CA GLN A 8 4.44 3.11 -31.21
C GLN A 8 4.39 2.47 -32.60
N VAL A 9 3.18 2.13 -33.05
CA VAL A 9 2.89 1.65 -34.41
C VAL A 9 1.58 2.27 -34.87
N CYS A 10 1.49 2.64 -36.15
CA CYS A 10 0.26 3.13 -36.74
C CYS A 10 -0.71 1.98 -37.01
N MET A 11 -1.97 2.12 -36.60
CA MET A 11 -3.00 1.09 -36.84
C MET A 11 -3.27 0.82 -38.32
N ALA A 12 -3.03 1.81 -39.20
CA ALA A 12 -3.21 1.69 -40.64
C ALA A 12 -2.00 1.06 -41.37
N ASP A 13 -0.93 0.71 -40.65
CA ASP A 13 0.27 0.12 -41.24
C ASP A 13 -0.02 -1.30 -41.73
N VAL A 14 0.15 -1.52 -43.02
CA VAL A 14 -0.04 -2.82 -43.70
C VAL A 14 1.30 -3.42 -44.16
N GLY A 15 2.40 -2.84 -43.70
CA GLY A 15 3.76 -3.19 -44.09
C GLY A 15 4.21 -2.57 -45.41
N GLY A 16 5.41 -2.94 -45.85
CA GLY A 16 6.03 -2.39 -47.05
C GLY A 16 5.61 -3.08 -48.35
N PRO A 17 6.01 -2.53 -49.51
CA PRO A 17 5.78 -3.15 -50.81
C PRO A 17 6.53 -4.48 -50.95
N LYS A 18 6.21 -5.27 -51.97
CA LYS A 18 6.87 -6.58 -52.18
C LYS A 18 8.40 -6.54 -52.26
N SER A 19 8.95 -5.40 -52.70
CA SER A 19 10.40 -5.23 -52.83
C SER A 19 11.13 -4.98 -51.51
N ASN A 20 10.44 -4.49 -50.48
CA ASN A 20 11.07 -4.16 -49.20
C ASN A 20 10.05 -4.10 -48.04
N LEU A 21 10.43 -4.60 -46.85
CA LEU A 21 9.62 -4.59 -45.63
C LEU A 21 8.23 -5.24 -45.78
N GLN A 22 8.08 -6.20 -46.71
CA GLN A 22 6.84 -6.95 -46.84
C GLN A 22 6.54 -7.71 -45.53
N PHE A 23 5.33 -7.53 -44.99
CA PHE A 23 4.89 -8.11 -43.71
C PHE A 23 5.70 -7.66 -42.48
N ARG A 24 6.34 -6.49 -42.55
CA ARG A 24 7.06 -5.86 -41.42
C ARG A 24 6.48 -4.49 -41.13
N TRP A 25 6.47 -4.08 -39.87
CA TRP A 25 6.04 -2.73 -39.48
C TRP A 25 6.94 -1.68 -40.14
N THR A 26 6.31 -0.68 -40.76
CA THR A 26 6.98 0.45 -41.42
C THR A 26 6.91 1.73 -40.58
N SER A 27 5.96 1.78 -39.65
CA SER A 27 5.67 2.90 -38.75
C SER A 27 6.18 2.67 -37.33
N GLN A 28 6.90 1.58 -37.07
CA GLN A 28 7.39 1.27 -35.73
C GLN A 28 8.41 2.32 -35.28
N LEU A 29 8.19 2.87 -34.09
CA LEU A 29 9.12 3.74 -33.38
C LEU A 29 9.30 3.20 -31.97
N ASN A 30 10.54 3.14 -31.47
CA ASN A 30 10.87 2.69 -30.13
C ASN A 30 11.60 3.79 -29.36
N ALA A 31 11.22 4.05 -28.12
CA ALA A 31 11.92 4.99 -27.25
C ALA A 31 12.17 4.33 -25.89
N ARG A 32 13.36 4.55 -25.33
CA ARG A 32 13.70 4.01 -24.01
C ARG A 32 12.88 4.73 -22.94
N LEU A 33 12.26 3.96 -22.04
CA LEU A 33 11.53 4.48 -20.90
C LEU A 33 12.49 4.61 -19.71
N PHE A 34 12.50 5.77 -19.04
CA PHE A 34 13.35 6.01 -17.88
C PHE A 34 12.49 6.19 -16.63
N CYS A 35 12.84 5.46 -15.56
CA CYS A 35 12.28 5.68 -14.22
C CYS A 35 13.42 5.74 -13.19
N GLY A 36 13.50 6.85 -12.48
CA GLY A 36 14.58 7.09 -11.53
C GLY A 36 14.82 8.57 -11.28
N ASN A 37 15.88 8.86 -10.54
CA ASN A 37 16.39 10.21 -10.36
C ASN A 37 17.81 10.25 -10.94
N ALA A 38 18.02 11.15 -11.91
CA ALA A 38 19.29 11.29 -12.61
C ALA A 38 20.44 11.67 -11.67
N ASP A 39 20.15 12.41 -10.59
CA ASP A 39 21.15 12.91 -9.66
C ASP A 39 21.56 11.87 -8.60
N SER A 40 20.67 10.93 -8.24
CA SER A 40 20.86 10.02 -7.10
C SER A 40 21.33 8.60 -7.47
N ARG A 41 21.68 8.34 -8.74
CA ARG A 41 21.97 6.99 -9.29
C ARG A 41 20.86 5.95 -9.02
N GLN A 42 19.68 6.39 -8.61
CA GLN A 42 18.54 5.52 -8.39
C GLN A 42 17.86 5.29 -9.74
N HIS A 43 18.11 4.11 -10.30
CA HIS A 43 17.55 3.71 -11.59
C HIS A 43 16.75 2.42 -11.43
N PHE A 44 15.54 2.42 -12.00
CA PHE A 44 14.67 1.26 -12.04
C PHE A 44 14.57 0.77 -13.48
N SER A 45 15.18 -0.37 -13.75
CA SER A 45 15.50 -0.85 -15.09
C SER A 45 14.58 -1.99 -15.55
N GLN A 46 13.92 -2.68 -14.62
CA GLN A 46 12.94 -3.72 -14.94
C GLN A 46 11.54 -3.12 -14.90
N LEU A 47 10.90 -2.97 -16.05
CA LEU A 47 9.46 -2.70 -16.12
C LEU A 47 8.71 -3.98 -15.74
N VAL A 48 7.81 -3.88 -14.77
CA VAL A 48 7.04 -5.01 -14.21
C VAL A 48 5.64 -5.03 -14.79
N ASP A 49 4.93 -3.91 -14.73
CA ASP A 49 3.52 -3.81 -15.16
C ASP A 49 3.13 -2.35 -15.41
N VAL A 50 2.02 -2.11 -16.11
CA VAL A 50 1.52 -0.77 -16.47
C VAL A 50 0.01 -0.64 -16.28
N ALA A 51 -0.43 0.51 -15.79
CA ALA A 51 -1.84 0.88 -15.70
C ALA A 51 -2.08 2.24 -16.37
N THR A 52 -3.18 2.36 -17.11
CA THR A 52 -3.52 3.58 -17.84
C THR A 52 -4.74 4.26 -17.24
N VAL A 53 -4.63 5.58 -17.04
CA VAL A 53 -5.73 6.44 -16.60
C VAL A 53 -6.05 7.41 -17.73
N HIS A 54 -7.14 7.13 -18.43
CA HIS A 54 -7.64 7.96 -19.52
C HIS A 54 -8.12 9.32 -19.02
N ALA A 55 -7.80 10.36 -19.77
CA ALA A 55 -8.32 11.70 -19.60
C ALA A 55 -9.25 12.06 -20.77
N ASP A 56 -10.02 13.15 -20.63
CA ASP A 56 -10.92 13.63 -21.70
C ASP A 56 -10.13 13.95 -22.99
N ARG A 57 -8.92 14.48 -22.83
CA ARG A 57 -7.94 14.66 -23.90
C ARG A 57 -6.92 13.54 -23.86
N TRP A 58 -6.65 12.93 -25.02
CA TRP A 58 -5.69 11.81 -25.10
C TRP A 58 -4.28 12.23 -24.64
N GLN A 59 -3.88 13.48 -24.91
CA GLN A 59 -2.61 14.06 -24.50
C GLN A 59 -2.38 13.95 -22.99
N ASP A 60 -3.45 14.15 -22.21
CA ASP A 60 -3.42 14.17 -20.75
C ASP A 60 -3.57 12.77 -20.14
N THR A 61 -3.76 11.73 -20.96
CA THR A 61 -3.83 10.34 -20.49
C THR A 61 -2.52 9.96 -19.81
N ARG A 62 -2.63 9.37 -18.61
CA ARG A 62 -1.48 9.02 -17.78
C ARG A 62 -1.21 7.53 -17.81
N VAL A 63 0.06 7.17 -17.98
CA VAL A 63 0.55 5.79 -17.86
C VAL A 63 1.35 5.68 -16.56
N TYR A 64 0.85 4.85 -15.65
CA TYR A 64 1.53 4.48 -14.41
C TYR A 64 2.30 3.20 -14.67
N ALA A 65 3.61 3.26 -14.59
CA ALA A 65 4.46 2.11 -14.82
C ALA A 65 5.16 1.70 -13.52
N LEU A 66 5.00 0.44 -13.17
CA LEU A 66 5.63 -0.20 -12.04
C LEU A 66 6.98 -0.76 -12.47
N PHE A 67 8.05 -0.38 -11.77
CA PHE A 67 9.39 -0.85 -12.03
C PHE A 67 10.01 -1.51 -10.80
N ARG A 68 11.06 -2.28 -11.05
CA ARG A 68 11.95 -2.87 -10.04
C ARG A 68 13.40 -2.59 -10.39
N ASN A 69 14.26 -2.52 -9.38
CA ASN A 69 15.71 -2.45 -9.54
C ASN A 69 16.41 -3.74 -9.08
N GLU A 70 17.73 -3.80 -9.24
CA GLU A 70 18.53 -4.99 -8.93
C GLU A 70 18.57 -5.33 -7.43
N TRP A 71 18.24 -4.38 -6.56
CA TRP A 71 18.15 -4.58 -5.10
C TRP A 71 16.76 -5.01 -4.62
N GLY A 72 15.82 -5.29 -5.54
CA GLY A 72 14.47 -5.70 -5.19
C GLY A 72 13.57 -4.56 -4.70
N MET A 73 13.98 -3.31 -4.82
CA MET A 73 13.10 -2.16 -4.54
C MET A 73 12.15 -1.95 -5.70
N SER A 74 10.93 -1.53 -5.39
CA SER A 74 9.92 -1.19 -6.38
C SER A 74 9.71 0.33 -6.46
N ALA A 75 9.38 0.81 -7.65
CA ALA A 75 9.08 2.20 -7.92
C ALA A 75 7.90 2.34 -8.89
N VAL A 76 7.09 3.39 -8.73
CA VAL A 76 6.06 3.75 -9.71
C VAL A 76 6.42 5.09 -10.32
N CYS A 77 6.57 5.15 -11.64
CA CYS A 77 6.70 6.40 -12.40
C CYS A 77 5.44 6.66 -13.20
N VAL A 78 5.16 7.94 -13.47
CA VAL A 78 3.99 8.38 -14.25
C VAL A 78 4.47 9.10 -15.49
N TYR A 79 3.86 8.81 -16.63
CA TYR A 79 4.13 9.43 -17.92
C TYR A 79 2.82 9.96 -18.50
N THR A 80 2.89 10.94 -19.40
CA THR A 80 1.73 11.36 -20.19
C THR A 80 1.88 10.87 -21.62
N ILE A 81 0.77 10.60 -22.30
CA ILE A 81 0.83 10.26 -23.73
C ILE A 81 1.39 11.44 -24.54
N GLN A 82 1.16 12.69 -24.12
CA GLN A 82 1.79 13.87 -24.73
C GLN A 82 3.32 13.82 -24.68
N ASP A 83 3.91 13.50 -23.52
CA ASP A 83 5.36 13.45 -23.37
C ASP A 83 5.97 12.30 -24.20
N ILE A 84 5.26 11.17 -24.27
CA ILE A 84 5.63 10.02 -25.11
C ILE A 84 5.61 10.42 -26.60
N ASP A 85 4.50 11.01 -27.05
CA ASP A 85 4.33 11.47 -28.44
C ASP A 85 5.38 12.54 -28.82
N ASN A 86 5.66 13.49 -27.93
CA ASN A 86 6.71 14.50 -28.12
C ASN A 86 8.09 13.87 -28.36
N ILE A 87 8.45 12.82 -27.62
CA ILE A 87 9.71 12.10 -27.85
C ILE A 87 9.69 11.45 -29.23
N PHE A 88 8.63 10.75 -29.62
CA PHE A 88 8.56 10.15 -30.94
C PHE A 88 8.63 11.19 -32.06
N MET A 89 8.00 12.35 -31.90
CA MET A 89 7.92 13.40 -32.92
C MET A 89 9.18 14.27 -33.04
N THR A 90 9.90 14.51 -31.94
CA THR A 90 11.02 15.47 -31.93
C THR A 90 12.39 14.85 -31.71
N SER A 91 12.45 13.62 -31.18
CA SER A 91 13.75 13.00 -30.88
C SER A 91 14.49 12.61 -32.16
N PRO A 92 15.81 12.83 -32.20
CA PRO A 92 16.69 12.17 -33.16
C PRO A 92 16.52 10.65 -33.15
N PHE A 93 16.64 10.03 -34.32
CA PHE A 93 16.90 8.60 -34.39
C PHE A 93 18.31 8.30 -33.90
N LYS A 94 18.52 7.15 -33.24
CA LYS A 94 19.85 6.66 -32.91
C LYS A 94 20.66 6.43 -34.18
N VAL A 95 21.76 7.14 -34.28
CA VAL A 95 22.66 7.08 -35.43
C VAL A 95 23.68 5.96 -35.23
N SER A 96 23.80 5.05 -36.22
CA SER A 96 25.01 4.22 -36.32
C SER A 96 26.16 5.12 -36.76
N SER A 97 27.35 4.92 -36.19
CA SER A 97 28.53 5.82 -36.23
C SER A 97 29.05 6.27 -37.61
N GLN A 98 28.39 5.91 -38.72
CA GLN A 98 28.74 6.27 -40.10
C GLN A 98 27.65 7.06 -40.86
N ALA A 99 26.44 7.24 -40.32
CA ALA A 99 25.36 7.95 -41.02
C ALA A 99 25.25 9.42 -40.57
N LYS A 100 25.07 10.35 -41.52
CA LYS A 100 24.56 11.69 -41.19
C LYS A 100 23.13 11.52 -40.67
N GLN A 101 22.78 12.23 -39.60
CA GLN A 101 21.43 12.27 -39.05
C GLN A 101 20.46 12.78 -40.13
N ARG A 102 19.76 11.86 -40.80
CA ARG A 102 18.72 12.16 -41.77
C ARG A 102 17.39 11.97 -41.08
N ASP A 103 16.63 13.05 -40.95
CA ASP A 103 15.29 12.97 -40.39
C ASP A 103 14.33 12.34 -41.42
N ARG A 104 13.36 11.57 -40.94
CA ARG A 104 12.36 10.90 -41.78
C ARG A 104 10.93 11.21 -41.29
N PRO A 105 9.92 11.19 -42.17
CA PRO A 105 8.53 11.33 -41.76
C PRO A 105 8.14 10.31 -40.70
N ARG A 106 7.38 10.76 -39.70
CA ARG A 106 6.92 9.98 -38.54
C ARG A 106 5.41 9.78 -38.49
N GLU A 107 4.68 10.54 -39.30
CA GLU A 107 3.22 10.51 -39.32
C GLU A 107 2.68 9.23 -39.94
N CYS A 108 1.53 8.81 -39.47
CA CYS A 108 0.82 7.67 -40.03
C CYS A 108 0.33 7.99 -41.46
N VAL A 109 0.60 7.08 -42.38
CA VAL A 109 0.08 7.14 -43.75
C VAL A 109 -1.11 6.19 -43.92
N SER A 110 -1.99 6.48 -44.87
CA SER A 110 -3.17 5.65 -45.16
C SER A 110 -2.80 4.31 -45.83
N ASP A 111 -1.70 4.26 -46.58
CA ASP A 111 -1.16 3.04 -47.17
C ASP A 111 0.37 3.05 -47.06
N SER A 112 0.90 2.22 -46.15
CA SER A 112 2.35 2.11 -45.93
C SER A 112 3.13 1.58 -47.14
N ARG A 113 2.47 0.96 -48.12
CA ARG A 113 3.13 0.43 -49.34
C ARG A 113 3.57 1.55 -50.28
N THR A 114 3.04 2.76 -50.12
CA THR A 114 3.37 3.93 -50.95
C THR A 114 4.50 4.77 -50.37
N ILE A 115 5.05 4.41 -49.22
CA ILE A 115 6.20 5.10 -48.63
C ILE A 115 7.39 5.03 -49.60
N TYR A 116 8.06 6.17 -49.81
CA TYR A 116 9.18 6.26 -50.74
C TYR A 116 10.31 5.29 -50.38
N PRO A 117 10.99 4.68 -51.37
CA PRO A 117 12.06 3.71 -51.14
C PRO A 117 13.19 4.22 -50.23
N ASP A 118 13.55 5.50 -50.32
CA ASP A 118 14.58 6.10 -49.46
C ASP A 118 14.15 6.13 -47.98
N THR A 119 12.88 6.44 -47.70
CA THR A 119 12.32 6.41 -46.34
C THR A 119 12.24 4.97 -45.82
N MET A 120 11.89 3.99 -46.67
CA MET A 120 11.91 2.57 -46.31
C MET A 120 13.31 2.10 -45.89
N ARG A 121 14.36 2.50 -46.62
CA ARG A 121 15.73 2.19 -46.22
C ARG A 121 16.07 2.77 -44.85
N MET A 122 15.62 4.01 -44.56
CA MET A 122 15.83 4.61 -43.23
C MET A 122 15.03 3.89 -42.12
N ILE A 123 13.83 3.39 -42.42
CA ILE A 123 13.05 2.55 -41.49
C ILE A 123 13.85 1.29 -41.12
N GLU A 124 14.43 0.62 -42.13
CA GLU A 124 15.25 -0.58 -41.93
C GLU A 124 16.52 -0.32 -41.13
N GLU A 125 17.11 0.87 -41.28
CA GLU A 125 18.33 1.25 -40.57
C GLU A 125 18.11 1.39 -39.06
N THR A 126 17.06 2.09 -38.64
CA THR A 126 16.78 2.31 -37.21
C THR A 126 15.34 2.76 -36.97
N SER A 127 14.72 2.19 -35.95
CA SER A 127 13.43 2.64 -35.40
C SER A 127 13.55 3.22 -34.00
N ASP A 128 14.77 3.31 -33.47
CA ASP A 128 15.02 3.70 -32.09
C ASP A 128 15.30 5.20 -31.97
N MET A 129 14.63 5.84 -31.02
CA MET A 129 14.90 7.21 -30.60
C MET A 129 16.16 7.28 -29.75
N ASP A 130 16.91 8.37 -29.89
CA ASP A 130 18.12 8.65 -29.11
C ASP A 130 17.76 9.11 -27.69
N GLN A 131 16.76 9.99 -27.57
CA GLN A 131 16.30 10.47 -26.27
C GLN A 131 15.38 9.46 -25.59
N CYS A 132 15.39 9.49 -24.26
CA CYS A 132 14.54 8.66 -23.43
C CYS A 132 13.25 9.41 -23.05
N ILE A 133 12.19 8.66 -22.83
CA ILE A 133 10.95 9.15 -22.21
C ILE A 133 11.19 9.26 -20.70
N GLU A 134 11.10 10.47 -20.16
CA GLU A 134 11.25 10.76 -18.74
C GLU A 134 9.90 10.82 -18.03
N PRO A 135 9.83 10.58 -16.71
CA PRO A 135 8.60 10.74 -15.94
C PRO A 135 8.07 12.17 -16.01
N LEU A 136 6.76 12.31 -15.82
CA LEU A 136 6.04 13.58 -15.79
C LEU A 136 6.80 14.64 -14.96
N ASN A 137 7.03 15.82 -15.52
CA ASN A 137 7.78 16.93 -14.92
C ASN A 137 9.20 16.56 -14.47
N LYS A 138 9.80 15.50 -15.02
CA LYS A 138 11.10 14.94 -14.59
C LYS A 138 11.17 14.64 -13.09
N SER A 139 10.03 14.38 -12.44
CA SER A 139 9.93 14.29 -10.98
C SER A 139 10.47 13.00 -10.37
N GLY A 140 10.92 12.05 -11.19
CA GLY A 140 11.27 10.69 -10.75
C GLY A 140 10.05 9.89 -10.26
N PRO A 141 10.27 8.81 -9.48
CA PRO A 141 9.20 7.95 -8.99
C PRO A 141 8.23 8.66 -8.03
N ILE A 142 6.92 8.45 -8.23
CA ILE A 142 5.87 8.93 -7.32
C ILE A 142 5.73 8.05 -6.07
N LEU A 143 6.24 6.83 -6.11
CA LEU A 143 6.28 5.86 -5.00
C LEU A 143 7.61 5.12 -5.10
N LEU A 144 8.29 4.97 -3.97
CA LEU A 144 9.51 4.19 -3.82
C LEU A 144 9.39 3.35 -2.55
N ASN A 145 9.56 2.04 -2.66
CA ASN A 145 9.33 1.13 -1.54
C ASN A 145 10.23 -0.11 -1.62
N HIS A 146 10.55 -0.70 -0.46
CA HIS A 146 11.28 -1.96 -0.33
C HIS A 146 10.39 -3.20 -0.53
N HIS A 147 9.07 -3.03 -0.59
CA HIS A 147 8.17 -4.10 -0.98
C HIS A 147 8.38 -4.50 -2.45
N ILE A 148 8.23 -5.80 -2.73
CA ILE A 148 8.31 -6.37 -4.06
C ILE A 148 6.89 -6.39 -4.65
N TYR A 149 6.56 -5.42 -5.50
CA TYR A 149 5.27 -5.39 -6.19
C TYR A 149 5.30 -6.22 -7.49
N THR A 150 4.16 -6.78 -7.86
CA THR A 150 4.03 -7.70 -9.01
C THR A 150 3.08 -7.20 -10.09
N HIS A 151 2.01 -6.48 -9.71
CA HIS A 151 1.05 -5.89 -10.64
C HIS A 151 0.61 -4.51 -10.17
N ILE A 152 0.14 -3.70 -11.12
CA ILE A 152 -0.44 -2.38 -10.86
C ILE A 152 -1.79 -2.28 -11.56
N TYR A 153 -2.79 -1.82 -10.83
CA TYR A 153 -4.09 -1.43 -11.38
C TYR A 153 -4.40 0.00 -10.96
N ALA A 154 -5.00 0.81 -11.84
CA ALA A 154 -5.40 2.17 -11.53
C ALA A 154 -6.92 2.34 -11.71
N ASP A 155 -7.61 2.91 -10.71
CA ASP A 155 -8.98 3.33 -10.89
C ASP A 155 -9.03 4.66 -11.67
N SER A 156 -9.48 4.56 -12.93
CA SER A 156 -9.63 5.70 -13.83
C SER A 156 -10.88 6.54 -13.56
N SER A 157 -11.88 6.01 -12.85
CA SER A 157 -13.13 6.72 -12.58
C SER A 157 -12.95 7.93 -11.65
N GLN A 158 -11.92 7.88 -10.80
CA GLN A 158 -11.62 8.89 -9.78
C GLN A 158 -10.83 10.10 -10.31
N HIS A 159 -10.37 10.07 -11.58
CA HIS A 159 -9.54 11.13 -12.14
C HIS A 159 -10.20 12.52 -12.07
N LYS A 160 -11.52 12.57 -12.23
CA LYS A 160 -12.32 13.82 -12.19
C LYS A 160 -12.25 14.52 -10.83
N GLN A 161 -11.90 13.80 -9.77
CA GLN A 161 -11.74 14.36 -8.42
C GLN A 161 -10.29 14.83 -8.12
N ASN A 162 -9.41 14.97 -9.12
CA ASN A 162 -7.99 15.33 -8.96
C ASN A 162 -7.16 14.32 -8.15
N HIS A 163 -7.61 13.07 -8.06
CA HIS A 163 -6.92 11.99 -7.37
C HIS A 163 -6.91 10.72 -8.24
N THR A 164 -6.02 9.77 -7.93
CA THR A 164 -5.98 8.47 -8.58
C THR A 164 -5.71 7.40 -7.55
N VAL A 165 -6.52 6.35 -7.53
CA VAL A 165 -6.30 5.18 -6.68
C VAL A 165 -5.54 4.14 -7.47
N LEU A 166 -4.42 3.66 -6.91
CA LEU A 166 -3.65 2.55 -7.43
C LEU A 166 -3.80 1.35 -6.49
N PHE A 167 -3.89 0.16 -7.06
CA PHE A 167 -3.80 -1.11 -6.35
C PHE A 167 -2.52 -1.80 -6.80
N LEU A 168 -1.62 -2.05 -5.85
CA LEU A 168 -0.32 -2.69 -6.09
C LEU A 168 -0.30 -4.04 -5.39
N SER A 169 -0.22 -5.13 -6.14
CA SER A 169 -0.09 -6.46 -5.53
C SER A 169 1.34 -6.70 -5.06
N LEU A 170 1.48 -7.36 -3.92
CA LEU A 170 2.75 -7.78 -3.34
C LEU A 170 3.07 -9.22 -3.72
N ASN A 171 4.36 -9.56 -3.70
CA ASN A 171 4.83 -10.93 -3.94
C ASN A 171 4.32 -11.95 -2.91
N ASN A 172 3.82 -11.51 -1.76
CA ASN A 172 3.27 -12.33 -0.68
C ASN A 172 1.73 -12.49 -0.75
N GLY A 173 1.08 -11.98 -1.81
CA GLY A 173 -0.37 -12.05 -1.97
C GLY A 173 -1.16 -10.88 -1.39
N GLY A 174 -0.51 -9.95 -0.69
CA GLY A 174 -1.14 -8.72 -0.23
C GLY A 174 -1.41 -7.72 -1.36
N ILE A 175 -2.24 -6.71 -1.10
CA ILE A 175 -2.51 -5.60 -2.02
C ILE A 175 -2.42 -4.28 -1.27
N HIS A 176 -1.51 -3.41 -1.68
CA HIS A 176 -1.51 -2.03 -1.23
C HIS A 176 -2.48 -1.19 -2.04
N LYS A 177 -3.37 -0.50 -1.34
CA LYS A 177 -4.19 0.57 -1.88
C LYS A 177 -3.47 1.89 -1.67
N VAL A 178 -3.19 2.58 -2.77
CA VAL A 178 -2.37 3.78 -2.80
C VAL A 178 -3.17 4.93 -3.40
N ILE A 179 -3.20 6.07 -2.72
CA ILE A 179 -3.79 7.29 -3.25
C ILE A 179 -2.69 8.19 -3.81
N ARG A 180 -2.87 8.65 -5.04
CA ARG A 180 -2.06 9.69 -5.67
C ARG A 180 -2.90 10.96 -5.80
N THR A 181 -2.44 12.01 -5.15
CA THR A 181 -2.94 13.39 -5.31
C THR A 181 -1.89 14.23 -6.04
N LYS A 182 -2.16 15.53 -6.26
CA LYS A 182 -1.16 16.44 -6.86
C LYS A 182 0.14 16.51 -6.03
N ASN A 183 0.02 16.50 -4.70
CA ASN A 183 1.13 16.80 -3.80
C ASN A 183 1.73 15.57 -3.11
N GLN A 184 0.98 14.48 -3.00
CA GLN A 184 1.40 13.31 -2.23
C GLN A 184 0.95 11.99 -2.85
N THR A 185 1.74 10.95 -2.57
CA THR A 185 1.39 9.54 -2.81
C THR A 185 1.47 8.80 -1.49
N LEU A 186 0.41 8.09 -1.11
CA LEU A 186 0.31 7.44 0.21
C LEU A 186 -0.32 6.06 0.10
N VAL A 187 0.27 5.07 0.78
CA VAL A 187 -0.38 3.77 1.01
C VAL A 187 -1.39 3.95 2.13
N ILE A 188 -2.68 3.77 1.84
CA ILE A 188 -3.78 4.03 2.79
C ILE A 188 -4.38 2.75 3.38
N ALA A 189 -4.17 1.61 2.73
CA ALA A 189 -4.61 0.31 3.24
C ALA A 189 -3.79 -0.82 2.62
N GLU A 190 -3.73 -1.94 3.33
CA GLU A 190 -3.25 -3.23 2.85
C GLU A 190 -4.41 -4.24 2.93
N TYR A 191 -4.64 -4.99 1.86
CA TYR A 191 -5.58 -6.10 1.83
C TYR A 191 -4.83 -7.42 1.80
N GLU A 192 -5.28 -8.37 2.60
CA GLU A 192 -4.86 -9.77 2.53
C GLU A 192 -6.04 -10.60 1.99
N PRO A 193 -6.19 -10.71 0.65
CA PRO A 193 -7.35 -11.35 0.03
C PRO A 193 -7.48 -12.85 0.31
N PHE A 194 -6.35 -13.53 0.54
CA PHE A 194 -6.28 -14.98 0.63
C PHE A 194 -5.94 -15.41 2.06
N ASN A 195 -6.54 -16.52 2.53
CA ASN A 195 -6.24 -17.09 3.85
C ASN A 195 -4.80 -17.59 3.97
N HIS A 196 -4.24 -18.05 2.85
CA HIS A 196 -2.84 -18.42 2.72
C HIS A 196 -2.18 -17.45 1.75
N LYS A 197 -0.97 -17.00 2.07
CA LYS A 197 -0.18 -16.09 1.23
C LYS A 197 0.07 -16.74 -0.14
N ASP A 198 -0.80 -16.46 -1.10
CA ASP A 198 -0.77 -16.98 -2.47
C ASP A 198 -0.45 -15.84 -3.46
N HIS A 199 0.17 -16.18 -4.58
CA HIS A 199 0.58 -15.20 -5.56
C HIS A 199 -0.61 -14.70 -6.37
N ILE A 200 -0.80 -13.38 -6.39
CA ILE A 200 -1.81 -12.72 -7.23
C ILE A 200 -1.38 -12.83 -8.70
N LEU A 201 -2.24 -13.39 -9.54
CA LEU A 201 -2.04 -13.51 -10.98
C LEU A 201 -2.62 -12.33 -11.76
N SER A 202 -3.77 -11.81 -11.33
CA SER A 202 -4.37 -10.61 -11.91
C SER A 202 -5.31 -9.91 -10.93
N MET A 203 -5.56 -8.63 -11.19
CA MET A 203 -6.49 -7.79 -10.44
C MET A 203 -7.33 -6.97 -11.42
N ILE A 204 -8.65 -6.96 -11.23
CA ILE A 204 -9.57 -6.17 -12.06
C ILE A 204 -10.58 -5.48 -11.16
N LEU A 205 -10.70 -4.16 -11.27
CA LEU A 205 -11.72 -3.38 -10.56
C LEU A 205 -12.93 -3.20 -11.46
N HIS A 206 -14.12 -3.47 -10.94
CA HIS A 206 -15.36 -2.95 -11.51
C HIS A 206 -15.65 -1.57 -10.88
N PRO A 207 -15.42 -0.44 -11.60
CA PRO A 207 -15.40 0.87 -10.98
C PRO A 207 -16.75 1.27 -10.37
N SER A 208 -17.85 1.00 -11.07
CA SER A 208 -19.19 1.39 -10.64
C SER A 208 -19.63 0.71 -9.35
N SER A 209 -19.29 -0.57 -9.15
CA SER A 209 -19.64 -1.29 -7.91
C SER A 209 -18.54 -1.26 -6.86
N ARG A 210 -17.38 -0.66 -7.17
CA ARG A 210 -16.19 -0.61 -6.31
C ARG A 210 -15.81 -2.01 -5.79
N LYS A 211 -15.87 -3.01 -6.67
CA LYS A 211 -15.47 -4.40 -6.37
C LYS A 211 -14.19 -4.75 -7.10
N LEU A 212 -13.18 -5.19 -6.36
CA LEU A 212 -11.91 -5.66 -6.90
C LEU A 212 -11.91 -7.18 -6.93
N TYR A 213 -11.76 -7.75 -8.11
CA TYR A 213 -11.64 -9.18 -8.35
C TYR A 213 -10.16 -9.53 -8.41
N VAL A 214 -9.73 -10.47 -7.58
CA VAL A 214 -8.34 -10.88 -7.41
C VAL A 214 -8.27 -12.39 -7.53
N ASN A 215 -7.45 -12.90 -8.45
CA ASN A 215 -7.29 -14.34 -8.62
C ASN A 215 -5.87 -14.81 -8.31
N SER A 216 -5.79 -15.99 -7.72
CA SER A 216 -4.57 -16.79 -7.60
C SER A 216 -4.68 -18.02 -8.52
N ARG A 217 -3.77 -18.98 -8.34
CA ARG A 217 -3.88 -20.29 -9.00
C ARG A 217 -5.02 -21.15 -8.44
N SER A 218 -5.45 -20.87 -7.22
CA SER A 218 -6.33 -21.73 -6.43
C SER A 218 -7.73 -21.15 -6.25
N GLU A 219 -7.86 -19.82 -6.21
CA GLU A 219 -9.13 -19.16 -5.89
C GLU A 219 -9.32 -17.80 -6.58
N LEU A 220 -10.58 -17.35 -6.63
CA LEU A 220 -10.99 -16.01 -7.05
C LEU A 220 -11.70 -15.35 -5.87
N VAL A 221 -11.18 -14.21 -5.43
CA VAL A 221 -11.72 -13.44 -4.31
C VAL A 221 -12.28 -12.11 -4.81
N GLN A 222 -13.45 -11.73 -4.28
CA GLN A 222 -14.05 -10.43 -4.51
C GLN A 222 -13.89 -9.55 -3.26
N LEU A 223 -13.19 -8.44 -3.39
CA LEU A 223 -13.00 -7.45 -2.33
C LEU A 223 -13.90 -6.24 -2.52
N ASN A 224 -14.44 -5.71 -1.42
CA ASN A 224 -15.06 -4.39 -1.41
C ASN A 224 -13.99 -3.33 -1.15
N VAL A 225 -13.65 -2.50 -2.16
CA VAL A 225 -12.61 -1.47 -1.96
C VAL A 225 -13.13 -0.22 -1.25
N ALA A 226 -14.46 -0.11 -1.09
CA ALA A 226 -15.13 0.91 -0.29
C ALA A 226 -15.63 0.31 1.05
N ASN A 227 -14.73 -0.31 1.81
CA ASN A 227 -15.06 -0.96 3.09
C ASN A 227 -14.89 0.02 4.28
N CYS A 228 -15.64 1.12 4.23
CA CYS A 228 -15.42 2.30 5.06
C CYS A 228 -15.66 2.08 6.55
N ASP A 229 -16.50 1.12 6.92
CA ASP A 229 -16.78 0.76 8.31
C ASP A 229 -15.52 0.33 9.09
N LYS A 230 -14.46 -0.08 8.38
CA LYS A 230 -13.16 -0.42 8.97
C LYS A 230 -12.42 0.78 9.55
N TYR A 231 -12.73 1.99 9.10
CA TYR A 231 -12.11 3.22 9.60
C TYR A 231 -12.71 3.70 10.93
N GLY A 232 -13.76 3.05 11.43
CA GLY A 232 -14.34 3.32 12.74
C GLY A 232 -15.59 4.20 12.71
N ASP A 233 -16.02 4.57 13.90
CA ASP A 233 -17.26 5.28 14.21
C ASP A 233 -17.03 6.74 14.61
N ARG A 234 -15.88 7.30 14.23
CA ARG A 234 -15.54 8.70 14.45
C ARG A 234 -15.20 9.42 13.16
N CYS A 235 -15.55 10.70 13.14
CA CYS A 235 -15.26 11.56 12.01
C CYS A 235 -13.76 11.67 11.76
N GLU A 236 -12.97 11.86 12.82
CA GLU A 236 -11.54 12.07 12.71
C GLU A 236 -10.84 10.84 12.11
N ASP A 237 -11.20 9.63 12.55
CA ASP A 237 -10.63 8.39 12.01
C ASP A 237 -10.99 8.21 10.52
N CYS A 238 -12.25 8.50 10.14
CA CYS A 238 -12.70 8.43 8.74
C CYS A 238 -11.98 9.44 7.84
N VAL A 239 -11.79 10.68 8.31
CA VAL A 239 -11.10 11.72 7.53
C VAL A 239 -9.60 11.46 7.46
N LEU A 240 -8.98 10.97 8.53
CA LEU A 240 -7.56 10.60 8.57
C LEU A 240 -7.23 9.41 7.66
N ALA A 241 -8.19 8.50 7.44
CA ALA A 241 -8.04 7.38 6.50
C ALA A 241 -7.72 7.84 5.07
N ARG A 242 -8.15 9.06 4.68
CA ARG A 242 -7.92 9.66 3.35
C ARG A 242 -8.31 8.75 2.18
N ASP A 243 -9.24 7.83 2.41
CA ASP A 243 -9.73 6.92 1.39
C ASP A 243 -10.75 7.64 0.50
N PRO A 244 -10.48 7.84 -0.80
CA PRO A 244 -11.40 8.54 -1.69
C PRO A 244 -12.77 7.88 -1.78
N TYR A 245 -12.89 6.57 -1.55
CA TYR A 245 -14.20 5.91 -1.61
C TYR A 245 -15.02 6.04 -0.32
N CYS A 246 -14.54 6.77 0.68
CA CYS A 246 -15.16 6.85 2.01
C CYS A 246 -15.32 8.29 2.48
N GLY A 247 -16.45 8.59 3.12
CA GLY A 247 -16.72 9.88 3.72
C GLY A 247 -17.55 9.74 5.00
N TRP A 248 -17.50 10.79 5.83
CA TRP A 248 -18.24 10.82 7.08
C TRP A 248 -19.67 11.32 6.88
N ASN A 249 -20.66 10.57 7.36
CA ASN A 249 -22.09 10.88 7.21
C ASN A 249 -22.75 11.43 8.49
N ASN A 250 -21.96 12.02 9.40
CA ASN A 250 -22.36 12.44 10.76
C ASN A 250 -22.56 11.32 11.78
N THR A 251 -22.65 10.05 11.37
CA THR A 251 -22.87 8.92 12.28
C THR A 251 -21.79 7.83 12.20
N HIS A 252 -21.32 7.49 11.02
CA HIS A 252 -20.27 6.50 10.78
C HIS A 252 -19.53 6.81 9.47
N CYS A 253 -18.38 6.17 9.28
CA CYS A 253 -17.65 6.25 8.01
C CYS A 253 -18.34 5.38 6.97
N SER A 254 -18.78 5.96 5.87
CA SER A 254 -19.62 5.28 4.88
C SER A 254 -19.07 5.46 3.45
N PRO A 255 -19.44 4.60 2.49
CA PRO A 255 -19.05 4.76 1.10
C PRO A 255 -19.46 6.14 0.56
N GLU A 256 -18.53 6.79 -0.13
CA GLU A 256 -18.68 8.14 -0.67
C GLU A 256 -19.99 8.28 -1.48
N THR A 257 -20.82 9.23 -1.05
CA THR A 257 -22.02 9.74 -1.73
C THR A 257 -21.94 11.27 -1.78
N ASN A 258 -22.81 11.93 -2.56
CA ASN A 258 -22.88 13.39 -2.51
C ASN A 258 -23.18 13.85 -1.08
N ASP A 259 -22.52 14.92 -0.63
CA ASP A 259 -22.67 15.58 0.68
C ASP A 259 -21.93 14.96 1.89
N LEU A 260 -21.01 14.00 1.69
CA LEU A 260 -20.18 13.50 2.79
C LEU A 260 -18.99 14.41 3.12
N LEU A 261 -18.62 14.50 4.40
CA LEU A 261 -17.45 15.23 4.86
C LEU A 261 -16.18 14.42 4.58
N GLN A 262 -15.30 14.96 3.74
CA GLN A 262 -14.06 14.30 3.32
C GLN A 262 -13.02 15.30 2.81
N ILE A 263 -11.75 15.11 3.18
CA ILE A 263 -10.60 15.81 2.56
C ILE A 263 -9.47 14.81 2.31
N VAL A 264 -9.46 14.20 1.13
CA VAL A 264 -8.46 13.20 0.72
C VAL A 264 -7.04 13.78 0.65
N SER A 265 -6.90 15.04 0.24
CA SER A 265 -5.60 15.66 -0.04
C SER A 265 -4.76 15.95 1.20
N THR A 266 -5.37 16.23 2.35
CA THR A 266 -4.66 16.58 3.59
C THR A 266 -5.07 15.73 4.79
N GLY A 267 -6.22 15.04 4.74
CA GLY A 267 -6.79 14.38 5.91
C GLY A 267 -7.03 15.35 7.08
N ASN A 268 -7.38 16.59 6.78
CA ASN A 268 -7.59 17.61 7.81
C ASN A 268 -8.88 17.32 8.59
N TYR A 269 -8.74 16.68 9.74
CA TYR A 269 -9.84 16.32 10.64
C TYR A 269 -10.51 17.54 11.29
N ALA A 270 -10.01 18.77 11.14
CA ALA A 270 -10.63 19.97 11.70
C ALA A 270 -12.02 20.29 11.11
N ILE A 271 -12.42 19.64 10.02
CA ILE A 271 -13.79 19.71 9.49
C ILE A 271 -14.80 18.94 10.34
N CYS A 272 -14.32 18.06 11.22
CA CYS A 272 -15.17 17.27 12.08
C CYS A 272 -15.82 18.15 13.14
N PRO A 273 -17.12 17.96 13.40
CA PRO A 273 -17.78 18.66 14.50
C PRO A 273 -17.07 18.29 15.80
N ALA A 274 -16.86 19.29 16.67
CA ALA A 274 -16.25 19.07 17.98
C ALA A 274 -17.14 18.11 18.80
N GLN A 275 -16.77 16.83 18.84
CA GLN A 275 -17.46 15.82 19.62
C GLN A 275 -16.80 15.65 21.01
N GLN A 276 -17.59 15.11 21.94
CA GLN A 276 -17.22 14.94 23.35
C GLN A 276 -15.97 14.06 23.54
N PRO A 277 -15.21 14.26 24.64
CA PRO A 277 -14.08 13.41 24.99
C PRO A 277 -14.49 11.94 25.16
N GLU A 278 -13.63 11.06 24.67
CA GLU A 278 -13.85 9.63 24.45
C GLU A 278 -14.11 8.81 25.74
N LYS A 279 -14.85 7.71 25.62
CA LYS A 279 -14.73 6.53 26.50
C LYS A 279 -13.75 5.56 25.86
N ALA A 280 -12.50 5.56 26.29
CA ALA A 280 -11.48 4.66 25.76
C ALA A 280 -11.87 3.17 25.90
N PHE A 281 -11.44 2.33 24.95
CA PHE A 281 -11.69 0.89 24.99
C PHE A 281 -10.99 0.28 26.22
N ARG A 282 -11.79 -0.24 27.17
CA ARG A 282 -11.28 -1.05 28.29
C ARG A 282 -11.05 -2.46 27.77
N SER A 283 -9.79 -2.81 27.55
CA SER A 283 -9.44 -4.12 27.01
C SER A 283 -9.44 -5.16 28.13
N THR A 284 -10.41 -6.07 28.10
CA THR A 284 -10.37 -7.34 28.84
C THR A 284 -9.63 -8.34 27.97
N THR A 285 -8.41 -8.72 28.34
CA THR A 285 -7.68 -9.78 27.63
C THR A 285 -8.52 -11.06 27.62
N ASN A 286 -8.75 -11.63 26.43
CA ASN A 286 -9.40 -12.93 26.27
C ASN A 286 -8.45 -14.06 26.72
N THR A 287 -8.42 -14.26 28.03
CA THR A 287 -8.26 -15.53 28.73
C THR A 287 -8.88 -15.32 30.11
N HIS A 288 -10.17 -15.64 30.24
CA HIS A 288 -10.99 -15.50 31.45
C HIS A 288 -11.07 -14.08 32.05
N ALA A 289 -11.87 -13.18 31.47
CA ALA A 289 -12.39 -12.05 32.24
C ALA A 289 -13.71 -11.53 31.69
N ASP A 290 -14.62 -11.30 32.63
CA ASP A 290 -16.03 -10.97 32.51
C ASP A 290 -16.23 -9.49 32.12
N LYS A 291 -17.44 -9.14 31.65
CA LYS A 291 -17.83 -7.85 31.07
C LYS A 291 -17.88 -6.65 32.04
N ASN A 292 -17.14 -6.65 33.13
CA ASN A 292 -17.00 -5.50 34.02
C ASN A 292 -15.57 -4.97 33.93
N GLY A 293 -15.39 -3.66 34.04
CA GLY A 293 -14.07 -3.01 34.03
C GLY A 293 -13.22 -3.34 35.25
N GLU A 294 -12.86 -4.61 35.40
CA GLU A 294 -12.02 -5.17 36.44
C GLU A 294 -10.55 -4.89 36.12
N SER A 295 -9.85 -4.45 37.16
CA SER A 295 -8.41 -4.27 37.18
C SER A 295 -7.69 -5.61 36.97
N ILE A 296 -6.65 -5.61 36.14
CA ILE A 296 -5.83 -6.78 35.86
C ILE A 296 -4.88 -6.99 37.04
N THR A 297 -5.03 -8.11 37.72
CA THR A 297 -4.18 -8.48 38.85
C THR A 297 -2.98 -9.29 38.38
N VAL A 298 -1.77 -8.78 38.57
CA VAL A 298 -0.51 -9.40 38.16
C VAL A 298 0.28 -9.84 39.39
N PRO A 299 0.68 -11.12 39.52
CA PRO A 299 1.43 -11.59 40.68
C PRO A 299 2.75 -10.83 40.88
N SER A 300 3.11 -10.53 42.13
CA SER A 300 4.38 -9.87 42.46
C SER A 300 5.59 -10.62 41.86
N GLN A 301 6.56 -9.86 41.33
CA GLN A 301 7.79 -10.35 40.66
C GLN A 301 7.57 -11.17 39.39
N SER A 302 6.34 -11.25 38.87
CA SER A 302 6.08 -11.90 37.58
C SER A 302 6.32 -10.95 36.41
N LYS A 303 6.56 -11.55 35.24
CA LYS A 303 6.59 -10.83 33.95
C LYS A 303 5.17 -10.71 33.42
N TYR A 304 4.87 -9.56 32.82
CA TYR A 304 3.59 -9.33 32.15
C TYR A 304 3.78 -8.41 30.95
N PHE A 305 2.77 -8.31 30.08
CA PHE A 305 2.81 -7.38 28.97
C PHE A 305 1.43 -6.81 28.68
N LEU A 306 1.41 -5.58 28.17
CA LEU A 306 0.20 -4.93 27.67
C LEU A 306 0.30 -4.81 26.16
N GLN A 307 -0.82 -5.05 25.47
CA GLN A 307 -0.92 -4.95 24.02
C GLN A 307 -1.68 -3.68 23.64
N CYS A 308 -1.25 -3.02 22.58
CA CYS A 308 -1.97 -1.91 22.00
C CYS A 308 -2.38 -2.23 20.56
N PRO A 309 -3.65 -2.04 20.18
CA PRO A 309 -4.08 -2.23 18.81
C PRO A 309 -3.40 -1.19 17.90
N VAL A 310 -2.75 -1.66 16.82
CA VAL A 310 -2.17 -0.79 15.80
C VAL A 310 -3.18 -0.65 14.66
N LEU A 311 -3.84 0.51 14.58
CA LEU A 311 -4.89 0.78 13.60
C LEU A 311 -4.35 1.51 12.36
N SER A 312 -3.46 2.48 12.57
CA SER A 312 -2.78 3.24 11.51
C SER A 312 -1.27 3.04 11.60
N HIS A 313 -0.65 2.72 10.47
CA HIS A 313 0.80 2.64 10.33
C HIS A 313 1.47 4.00 10.14
N HIS A 314 0.68 5.06 9.97
CA HIS A 314 1.16 6.45 9.86
C HIS A 314 1.21 7.14 11.23
N ALA A 315 0.53 6.59 12.23
CA ALA A 315 0.48 7.11 13.58
C ALA A 315 1.73 6.75 14.41
N LYS A 316 2.06 7.63 15.37
CA LYS A 316 3.05 7.36 16.41
C LYS A 316 2.34 6.83 17.66
N TYR A 317 2.89 5.78 18.26
CA TYR A 317 2.30 5.13 19.44
C TYR A 317 3.14 5.38 20.68
N SER A 318 2.47 5.56 21.82
CA SER A 318 3.11 5.72 23.12
C SER A 318 2.30 5.08 24.24
N TRP A 319 3.01 4.55 25.23
CA TRP A 319 2.45 4.07 26.48
C TRP A 319 2.59 5.14 27.55
N VAL A 320 1.48 5.54 28.16
CA VAL A 320 1.44 6.52 29.24
C VAL A 320 1.04 5.81 30.53
N HIS A 321 1.94 5.81 31.51
CA HIS A 321 1.64 5.36 32.86
C HIS A 321 1.25 6.58 33.70
N VAL A 322 -0.03 6.65 34.05
CA VAL A 322 -0.63 7.84 34.69
C VAL A 322 -0.05 8.03 36.10
N ASN A 323 0.05 6.95 36.87
CA ASN A 323 0.50 7.03 38.27
C ASN A 323 2.01 7.27 38.39
N GLY A 324 2.83 6.68 37.52
CA GLY A 324 4.28 6.88 37.50
C GLY A 324 4.72 8.09 36.66
N ASN A 325 3.78 8.85 36.10
CA ASN A 325 4.02 10.03 35.28
C ASN A 325 5.07 9.83 34.17
N SER A 326 5.06 8.64 33.57
CA SER A 326 6.06 8.22 32.58
C SER A 326 5.40 7.95 31.23
N SER A 327 6.13 8.27 30.15
CA SER A 327 5.70 7.99 28.78
C SER A 327 6.82 7.28 28.03
N LYS A 328 6.48 6.18 27.37
CA LYS A 328 7.41 5.38 26.56
C LYS A 328 6.92 5.30 25.13
N SER A 329 7.74 5.76 24.18
CA SER A 329 7.44 5.61 22.76
C SER A 329 7.48 4.13 22.37
N CYS A 330 6.49 3.72 21.59
CA CYS A 330 6.34 2.38 21.10
C CYS A 330 6.73 2.33 19.62
N LYS A 331 7.78 1.58 19.31
CA LYS A 331 8.17 1.32 17.91
C LYS A 331 7.50 0.02 17.47
N SER A 332 6.45 0.15 16.67
CA SER A 332 5.77 -0.98 16.01
C SER A 332 6.73 -1.65 15.01
N LYS A 333 7.56 -2.59 15.47
CA LYS A 333 8.09 -3.64 14.59
C LYS A 333 7.10 -4.79 14.67
N ASP A 334 6.73 -5.33 13.51
CA ASP A 334 5.83 -6.49 13.38
C ASP A 334 4.37 -6.26 13.81
N HIS A 335 3.83 -5.06 13.57
CA HIS A 335 2.40 -4.75 13.72
C HIS A 335 1.87 -4.82 15.16
N GLU A 336 2.74 -4.98 16.16
CA GLU A 336 2.36 -5.07 17.56
C GLU A 336 3.07 -4.01 18.40
N CYS A 337 2.28 -3.20 19.11
CA CYS A 337 2.79 -2.26 20.09
C CYS A 337 2.65 -2.84 21.50
N LEU A 338 3.74 -3.42 22.02
CA LEU A 338 3.77 -4.09 23.31
C LEU A 338 4.52 -3.27 24.38
N LEU A 339 3.98 -3.23 25.59
CA LEU A 339 4.68 -2.77 26.78
C LEU A 339 5.06 -3.97 27.66
N LEU A 340 6.36 -4.23 27.80
CA LEU A 340 6.86 -5.31 28.64
C LEU A 340 7.08 -4.83 30.08
N ILE A 341 6.53 -5.57 31.03
CA ILE A 341 6.74 -5.41 32.47
C ILE A 341 7.62 -6.58 32.93
N ASN A 342 8.90 -6.29 33.19
CA ASN A 342 9.89 -7.33 33.50
C ASN A 342 9.71 -7.94 34.90
N SER A 343 9.19 -7.17 35.85
CA SER A 343 8.94 -7.60 37.22
C SER A 343 7.87 -6.73 37.85
N MET A 344 6.74 -7.33 38.21
CA MET A 344 5.64 -6.60 38.83
C MET A 344 6.00 -6.14 40.26
N SER A 345 5.99 -4.82 40.47
CA SER A 345 6.26 -4.13 41.73
C SER A 345 5.25 -3.00 41.97
N LEU A 346 5.29 -2.37 43.15
CA LEU A 346 4.42 -1.24 43.49
C LEU A 346 4.57 -0.05 42.52
N GLU A 347 5.76 0.13 41.94
CA GLU A 347 6.00 1.18 40.93
C GLU A 347 5.25 0.95 39.62
N GLN A 348 4.91 -0.31 39.31
CA GLN A 348 4.21 -0.67 38.08
C GLN A 348 2.69 -0.67 38.24
N VAL A 349 2.17 -0.45 39.45
CA VAL A 349 0.72 -0.41 39.73
C VAL A 349 0.09 0.87 39.17
N GLY A 350 -1.18 0.76 38.75
CA GLY A 350 -2.00 1.87 38.32
C GLY A 350 -2.36 1.82 36.84
N THR A 351 -2.79 2.96 36.32
CA THR A 351 -3.42 3.03 35.00
C THR A 351 -2.40 3.27 33.89
N TYR A 352 -2.45 2.41 32.87
CA TYR A 352 -1.70 2.52 31.62
C TYR A 352 -2.65 2.83 30.47
N LYS A 353 -2.25 3.77 29.63
CA LYS A 353 -2.96 4.11 28.41
C LYS A 353 -2.06 3.88 27.21
N CYS A 354 -2.56 3.20 26.20
CA CYS A 354 -1.96 3.29 24.87
C CYS A 354 -2.58 4.44 24.11
N VAL A 355 -1.71 5.30 23.57
CA VAL A 355 -2.08 6.52 22.87
C VAL A 355 -1.50 6.50 21.47
N SER A 356 -2.31 6.84 20.48
CA SER A 356 -1.87 7.13 19.12
C SER A 356 -1.92 8.62 18.83
N GLU A 357 -0.96 9.10 18.04
CA GLU A 357 -0.90 10.47 17.54
C GLU A 357 -0.61 10.47 16.04
N GLU A 358 -1.51 11.07 15.25
CA GLU A 358 -1.39 11.21 13.80
C GLU A 358 -1.84 12.61 13.38
N LEU A 359 -0.98 13.35 12.68
CA LEU A 359 -1.25 14.74 12.25
C LEU A 359 -1.72 15.67 13.40
N GLY A 360 -1.25 15.42 14.62
CA GLY A 360 -1.64 16.17 15.82
C GLY A 360 -2.98 15.75 16.44
N TYR A 361 -3.72 14.84 15.80
CA TYR A 361 -4.87 14.18 16.43
C TYR A 361 -4.39 13.09 17.37
N ARG A 362 -4.83 13.14 18.64
CA ARG A 362 -4.41 12.22 19.70
C ARG A 362 -5.60 11.41 20.21
N LYS A 363 -5.45 10.08 20.26
CA LYS A 363 -6.52 9.14 20.64
C LYS A 363 -6.03 8.09 21.64
N ASP A 364 -6.84 7.82 22.66
CA ASP A 364 -6.58 6.78 23.67
C ASP A 364 -7.16 5.44 23.16
N LEU A 365 -6.29 4.54 22.72
CA LEU A 365 -6.70 3.29 22.05
C LEU A 365 -7.04 2.16 23.01
N ALA A 366 -6.36 2.10 24.15
CA ALA A 366 -6.59 1.08 25.17
C ALA A 366 -6.23 1.61 26.55
N VAL A 367 -7.02 1.24 27.56
CA VAL A 367 -6.76 1.58 28.97
C VAL A 367 -6.74 0.32 29.82
N TYR A 368 -5.68 0.16 30.58
CA TYR A 368 -5.42 -0.96 31.48
C TYR A 368 -5.22 -0.44 32.89
N ASP A 369 -5.85 -1.08 33.88
CA ASP A 369 -5.60 -0.78 35.29
C ASP A 369 -4.90 -1.99 35.94
N LEU A 370 -3.64 -1.83 36.31
CA LEU A 370 -2.81 -2.91 36.85
C LEU A 370 -2.81 -2.88 38.38
N GLN A 371 -3.10 -4.02 38.99
CA GLN A 371 -2.98 -4.26 40.42
C GLN A 371 -1.97 -5.36 40.71
N MET A 372 -1.30 -5.26 41.86
CA MET A 372 -0.34 -6.27 42.29
C MET A 372 -1.06 -7.36 43.08
N GLY A 373 -1.02 -8.59 42.58
CA GLY A 373 -1.50 -9.76 43.29
C GLY A 373 -0.47 -10.25 44.31
N SER A 374 -0.95 -10.70 45.47
CA SER A 374 -0.11 -11.45 46.41
C SER A 374 0.35 -12.76 45.75
N ARG A 375 1.59 -13.19 46.00
CA ARG A 375 1.96 -14.58 45.72
C ARG A 375 1.01 -15.44 46.53
N ALA A 376 0.19 -16.25 45.87
CA ALA A 376 -0.34 -17.42 46.53
C ALA A 376 0.88 -18.23 46.97
N VAL A 377 1.15 -18.20 48.28
CA VAL A 377 1.92 -19.24 48.96
C VAL A 377 1.32 -20.54 48.45
N GLY A 378 2.14 -21.38 47.81
CA GLY A 378 1.67 -22.65 47.26
C GLY A 378 0.76 -23.32 48.27
N GLN A 379 -0.37 -23.85 47.82
CA GLN A 379 -1.24 -24.66 48.65
C GLN A 379 -0.35 -25.60 49.46
N LEU A 380 -0.16 -25.29 50.74
CA LEU A 380 0.31 -26.30 51.67
C LEU A 380 -0.78 -27.35 51.59
N SER A 381 -0.45 -28.46 50.94
CA SER A 381 -1.17 -29.71 51.10
C SER A 381 -1.42 -29.86 52.59
N SER A 382 -2.70 -29.78 52.97
CA SER A 382 -3.17 -30.03 54.33
C SER A 382 -2.45 -31.25 54.92
N PRO A 383 -1.88 -31.18 56.13
CA PRO A 383 -1.16 -32.32 56.73
C PRO A 383 -2.11 -33.44 57.20
N LEU A 384 -3.37 -33.45 56.76
CA LEU A 384 -4.36 -34.45 57.17
C LEU A 384 -4.54 -35.62 56.20
N VAL A 385 -3.85 -35.64 55.06
CA VAL A 385 -3.95 -36.79 54.11
C VAL A 385 -2.84 -37.84 54.34
N TRP A 386 -1.87 -37.58 55.23
CA TRP A 386 -0.76 -38.51 55.49
C TRP A 386 -0.94 -39.43 56.70
N VAL A 387 -2.20 -39.74 57.08
CA VAL A 387 -2.50 -40.78 58.10
C VAL A 387 -3.18 -42.02 57.50
N CYS A 388 -3.64 -42.00 56.25
CA CYS A 388 -4.32 -43.17 55.65
C CYS A 388 -3.43 -44.11 54.82
N LEU A 389 -2.14 -43.81 54.62
CA LEU A 389 -1.26 -44.65 53.79
C LEU A 389 -0.36 -45.63 54.58
N ILE A 390 -0.33 -45.58 55.92
CA ILE A 390 0.44 -46.54 56.73
C ILE A 390 -0.41 -47.72 57.24
N ALA A 391 -1.74 -47.65 57.17
CA ALA A 391 -2.61 -48.76 57.56
C ALA A 391 -2.80 -49.84 56.47
N ALA A 392 -2.36 -49.59 55.23
CA ALA A 392 -2.53 -50.52 54.10
C ALA A 392 -1.29 -51.41 53.82
N LEU A 393 -0.18 -51.22 54.53
CA LEU A 393 1.07 -51.98 54.31
C LEU A 393 1.33 -53.12 55.30
N ILE A 394 0.41 -53.39 56.25
CA ILE A 394 0.54 -54.50 57.23
C ILE A 394 -0.31 -55.72 56.83
N LYS A 395 -1.00 -55.70 55.69
CA LYS A 395 -1.87 -56.82 55.25
C LYS A 395 -1.42 -57.59 54.00
N SER A 396 -0.17 -57.42 53.55
CA SER A 396 0.31 -58.16 52.36
C SER A 396 1.65 -58.91 52.54
N LEU A 397 2.02 -59.28 53.77
CA LEU A 397 3.12 -60.23 54.02
C LEU A 397 2.73 -61.18 55.17
N THR A 398 1.87 -62.15 54.84
CA THR A 398 1.84 -63.51 55.41
C THR A 398 1.69 -64.47 54.26
#